data_AF-A0A1B7MFK5-F1
#
_entry.id   AF-A0A1B7MFK5-F1
#
_cell.length_a   1.000
_cell.length_b   1.000
_cell.length_c   1.000
_cell.angle_alpha   90.00
_cell.angle_beta   90.00
_cell.angle_gamma   90.00
#
_symmetry.space_group_name_H-M   'P 1'
#
loop_
_entity.id
_entity.type
_entity.pdbx_description
1 polymer ?
#
loop_
_entity_poly.entity_id
_entity_poly.type
_entity_poly.pdbx_seq_one_letter_code
_entity_poly.pdbx_strand_id
1 'polypeptide(L)' 'RVLHVPDLHNNLLSVLFLTRQKGFTVTIKVSKMSFERPTGSPLFVASIGDSNAAFLDDETVPIAE' A
#
# COMPACT_ATOMS: atom_id res chain seq x y z
N ARG A 1 1.81 -16.64 20.31
CA ARG A 1 1.03 -15.68 19.49
C ARG A 1 0.92 -14.42 20.32
N VAL A 2 1.37 -13.26 19.88
CA VAL A 2 0.58 -12.32 19.07
C VAL A 2 1.51 -11.10 18.83
N LEU A 3 1.50 -10.51 17.63
CA LEU A 3 2.04 -9.15 17.46
C LEU A 3 0.95 -8.18 17.90
N HIS A 4 1.22 -7.32 18.89
CA HIS A 4 0.23 -6.40 19.45
C HIS A 4 -0.11 -5.31 18.42
N VAL A 5 -1.28 -5.45 17.82
CA VAL A 5 -1.84 -4.66 16.70
C VAL A 5 -2.27 -3.20 17.02
N PRO A 6 -2.51 -2.75 18.28
CA PRO A 6 -3.01 -1.39 18.51
C PRO A 6 -2.07 -0.23 18.06
N ASP A 7 -0.75 -0.45 18.04
CA ASP A 7 0.25 0.58 17.70
C ASP A 7 0.52 0.70 16.18
N LEU A 8 -0.04 -0.21 15.36
CA LEU A 8 -0.02 -0.13 13.89
C LEU A 8 -1.08 0.84 13.34
N HIS A 9 -1.53 1.78 14.18
CA HIS A 9 -2.70 2.60 13.96
C HIS A 9 -2.69 3.41 12.67
N ASN A 10 -1.53 3.64 12.04
CA ASN A 10 -1.44 4.09 10.66
C ASN A 10 -0.10 3.68 10.05
N ASN A 11 0.05 2.42 9.65
CA ASN A 11 0.82 2.21 8.42
C ASN A 11 -0.10 2.57 7.27
N LEU A 12 0.28 3.57 6.48
CA LEU A 12 -0.44 4.11 5.32
C LEU A 12 -0.91 3.00 4.32
N LEU A 13 -0.40 1.77 4.49
CA LEU A 13 -0.61 0.59 3.66
C LEU A 13 -1.14 -0.63 4.45
N SER A 14 -2.06 -0.46 5.42
CA SER A 14 -2.76 -1.63 6.01
C SER A 14 -3.64 -2.31 4.96
N VAL A 15 -3.05 -3.27 4.22
CA VAL A 15 -3.68 -3.98 3.09
C VAL A 15 -5.04 -4.56 3.45
N LEU A 16 -5.16 -5.11 4.66
CA LEU A 16 -6.41 -5.69 5.14
C LEU A 16 -7.49 -4.62 5.33
N PHE A 17 -7.14 -3.43 5.83
CA PHE A 17 -8.10 -2.34 5.97
C PHE A 17 -8.47 -1.76 4.60
N LEU A 18 -7.48 -1.54 3.73
CA LEU A 18 -7.71 -1.00 2.38
C LEU A 18 -8.64 -1.91 1.57
N THR A 19 -8.42 -3.22 1.62
CA THR A 19 -9.26 -4.19 0.91
C THR A 19 -10.63 -4.39 1.55
N ARG A 20 -10.71 -4.53 2.88
CA ARG A 20 -11.99 -4.82 3.57
C ARG A 20 -12.90 -3.62 3.77
N GLN A 21 -12.34 -2.43 3.97
CA GLN A 21 -13.09 -1.25 4.44
C GLN A 21 -13.08 -0.10 3.43
N LYS A 22 -12.10 -0.05 2.53
CA LYS A 22 -11.96 1.05 1.56
C LYS A 22 -12.18 0.63 0.10
N GLY A 23 -12.49 -0.65 -0.12
CA GLY A 23 -12.83 -1.18 -1.44
C GLY A 23 -11.66 -1.18 -2.42
N PHE A 24 -10.43 -1.23 -1.93
CA PHE A 24 -9.26 -1.40 -2.80
C PHE A 24 -9.08 -2.87 -3.19
N THR A 25 -8.61 -3.09 -4.40
CA THR A 25 -7.98 -4.34 -4.81
C THR A 25 -6.48 -4.17 -4.68
N VAL A 26 -5.84 -5.06 -3.93
CA VAL A 26 -4.38 -5.05 -3.76
C VAL A 26 -3.81 -6.31 -4.41
N THR A 27 -2.94 -6.12 -5.40
CA THR A 27 -2.27 -7.22 -6.10
C THR A 27 -0.80 -7.22 -5.73
N ILE A 28 -0.32 -8.30 -5.12
CA ILE A 28 1.09 -8.49 -4.77
C ILE A 28 1.67 -9.57 -5.69
N LYS A 29 2.72 -9.22 -6.42
CA LYS A 29 3.54 -10.10 -7.26
C LYS A 29 4.99 -10.06 -6.77
N VAL A 30 5.84 -10.91 -7.34
CA VAL A 30 7.24 -11.14 -6.92
C VAL A 30 8.00 -9.86 -6.54
N SER A 31 7.95 -8.83 -7.39
CA SER A 31 8.71 -7.59 -7.19
C SER A 31 7.83 -6.34 -7.08
N LYS A 32 6.51 -6.50 -6.97
CA LYS A 32 5.59 -5.36 -7.14
C LYS A 32 4.29 -5.53 -6.39
N MET A 33 3.80 -4.44 -5.84
CA MET A 33 2.50 -4.31 -5.21
C MET A 33 1.71 -3.20 -5.90
N SER A 34 0.48 -3.47 -6.33
CA SER A 34 -0.42 -2.45 -6.88
C SER A 34 -1.67 -2.31 -6.03
N PHE A 35 -2.15 -1.08 -5.92
CA PHE A 35 -3.37 -0.71 -5.21
C PHE A 35 -4.31 -0.04 -6.20
N GLU A 36 -5.45 -0.67 -6.44
CA GLU A 36 -6.41 -0.28 -7.47
C GLU A 36 -7.79 -0.12 -6.85
N ARG A 37 -8.63 0.75 -7.41
CA ARG A 37 -10.08 0.68 -7.17
C ARG A 37 -10.71 -0.20 -8.24
N PRO A 38 -11.88 -0.83 -7.97
CA PRO A 38 -12.47 -1.83 -8.87
C PRO A 38 -12.77 -1.35 -10.29
N THR A 39 -12.84 -0.03 -10.51
CA THR A 39 -13.25 0.59 -11.77
C THR A 39 -12.13 1.40 -12.44
N GLY A 40 -10.85 1.22 -12.08
CA GLY A 40 -9.82 2.14 -12.56
C GLY A 40 -8.39 1.60 -12.61
N SER A 41 -7.48 2.48 -13.01
CA SER A 41 -6.04 2.27 -13.03
C SER A 41 -5.43 2.19 -11.62
N PRO A 42 -4.21 1.63 -11.49
CA PRO A 42 -3.47 1.67 -10.23
C PRO A 42 -3.37 3.09 -9.71
N LEU A 43 -3.79 3.28 -8.46
CA LEU A 43 -3.66 4.55 -7.74
C LEU A 43 -2.30 4.64 -7.06
N PHE A 44 -1.81 3.52 -6.56
CA PHE A 44 -0.50 3.42 -5.94
C PHE A 44 0.19 2.16 -6.40
N VAL A 45 1.50 2.25 -6.48
CA VAL A 45 2.37 1.14 -6.81
C VAL A 45 3.53 1.16 -5.84
N ALA A 46 3.98 -0.01 -5.40
CA ALA A 46 5.20 -0.13 -4.63
C ALA A 46 6.09 -1.25 -5.20
N SER A 47 7.37 -0.98 -5.33
CA SER A 47 8.39 -1.96 -5.69
C SER A 47 8.84 -2.75 -4.46
N ILE A 48 8.91 -4.07 -4.58
CA ILE A 48 9.32 -4.99 -3.50
C ILE A 48 10.76 -5.39 -3.74
N GLY A 49 11.63 -5.07 -2.78
CA GLY A 49 13.02 -5.50 -2.77
C GLY A 49 13.21 -6.86 -2.09
N ASP A 50 14.43 -7.39 -2.16
CA ASP A 50 14.77 -8.74 -1.68
C ASP A 50 14.56 -8.95 -0.16
N SER A 51 14.43 -7.87 0.61
CA SER A 51 14.18 -7.90 2.05
C SER A 51 12.69 -8.01 2.43
N ASN A 52 11.80 -8.29 1.47
CA ASN A 52 10.34 -8.18 1.64
C ASN A 52 9.87 -6.79 2.12
N ALA A 53 10.70 -5.76 1.88
CA ALA A 53 10.31 -4.37 2.05
C ALA A 53 9.74 -3.85 0.73
N ALA A 54 8.59 -3.19 0.81
CA ALA A 54 7.97 -2.50 -0.32
C ALA A 54 8.18 -0.99 -0.17
N PHE A 55 8.59 -0.34 -1.26
CA PHE A 55 8.79 1.10 -1.35
C PHE A 55 7.77 1.69 -2.32
N LEU A 56 7.06 2.72 -1.90
CA LEU A 56 6.07 3.39 -2.74
C LEU A 56 6.76 4.03 -3.93
N ASP A 57 6.32 3.69 -5.14
CA ASP A 57 6.77 4.29 -6.39
C ASP A 57 5.98 5.61 -6.59
N ASP A 58 6.38 6.67 -5.88
CA ASP A 58 5.70 7.96 -5.92
C ASP A 58 6.72 9.12 -5.84
N GLU A 59 6.30 10.32 -6.24
CA GLU A 59 7.09 11.53 -6.22
C GLU A 59 6.42 12.59 -5.34
N THR A 60 7.19 13.25 -4.49
CA THR A 60 6.66 14.37 -3.70
C THR A 60 6.56 15.61 -4.58
N VAL A 61 5.35 16.09 -4.81
CA VAL A 61 5.12 17.37 -5.49
C VAL A 61 5.17 18.49 -4.45
N PRO A 62 6.07 19.48 -4.56
CA PRO A 62 6.05 20.64 -3.68
C PRO A 62 4.77 21.45 -3.89
N ILE A 63 4.08 21.81 -2.81
CA ILE A 63 2.98 22.78 -2.87
C ILE A 63 3.62 24.17 -2.87
N ALA A 64 3.38 24.97 -3.90
CA ALA A 64 3.76 26.38 -3.91
C ALA A 64 2.84 27.15 -2.93
N GLU A 65 3.44 27.94 -2.03
CA GLU A 65 2.74 28.88 -1.14
C GLU A 65 2.04 30.01 -1.91
#